data_AF-A0A1H9YQ95-F1
#
_entry.id   AF-A0A1H9YQ95-F1
#
_cell.length_a   1.000
_cell.length_b   1.000
_cell.length_c   1.000
_cell.angle_alpha   90.00
_cell.angle_beta   90.00
_cell.angle_gamma   90.00
#
_symmetry.space_group_name_H-M   'P 1'
#
loop_
_entity.id
_entity.type
_entity.pdbx_description
1 polymer ?
#
loop_
_entity_poly.entity_id
_entity_poly.type
_entity_poly.pdbx_seq_one_letter_code
_entity_poly.pdbx_strand_id
1 'polypeptide(L)'
;MNIPSYIEKTLPPSPERDRVMNLVRLGLSFEQQQRLGKRPGFLKDYLLKLLTRIGNPLTFERLLEELELEAVRRDMHGSASSPIEKVDRVWQLITYHHPRNGRQQLTFKTIRNKFTWCKLNLNK
;
A
#
# COMPACT_ATOMS: atom_id res chain seq x y z
N MET A 1 -4.09 -16.27 -7.09
CA MET A 1 -3.73 -17.43 -7.92
C MET A 1 -2.47 -17.07 -8.70
N ASN A 2 -1.39 -17.85 -8.59
CA ASN A 2 -0.08 -17.52 -9.18
C ASN A 2 0.00 -18.10 -10.61
N ILE A 3 0.04 -17.25 -11.63
CA ILE A 3 -0.05 -17.63 -13.06
C ILE A 3 1.04 -18.66 -13.46
N PRO A 4 2.33 -18.51 -13.07
CA PRO A 4 3.36 -19.53 -13.24
C PRO A 4 2.99 -20.91 -12.69
N SER A 5 2.45 -20.97 -11.46
CA SER A 5 2.08 -22.25 -10.83
C SER A 5 0.87 -22.92 -11.47
N TYR A 6 0.01 -22.13 -12.12
CA TYR A 6 -1.12 -22.65 -12.86
C TYR A 6 -0.64 -23.34 -14.13
N ILE A 7 0.23 -22.68 -14.89
CA ILE A 7 0.83 -23.21 -16.12
C ILE A 7 1.61 -24.49 -15.85
N GLU A 8 2.41 -24.54 -14.78
CA GLU A 8 3.14 -25.74 -14.36
C GLU A 8 2.24 -26.94 -14.02
N LYS A 9 1.01 -26.68 -13.53
CA LYS A 9 0.04 -27.72 -13.19
C LYS A 9 -0.84 -28.15 -14.35
N THR A 10 -1.12 -27.25 -15.30
CA THR A 10 -2.00 -27.53 -16.43
C THR A 10 -1.28 -28.08 -17.65
N LEU A 11 -0.02 -27.68 -17.89
CA LEU A 11 0.72 -28.11 -19.06
C LEU A 11 1.83 -29.10 -18.68
N PRO A 12 1.93 -30.25 -19.38
CA PRO A 12 3.01 -31.19 -19.17
C PRO A 12 4.36 -30.57 -19.59
N PRO A 13 5.48 -31.06 -19.01
CA PRO A 13 6.81 -30.62 -19.39
C PRO A 13 7.04 -30.82 -20.89
N SER A 14 7.12 -29.71 -21.61
CA SER A 14 7.23 -29.65 -23.06
C SER A 14 7.91 -28.34 -23.49
N PRO A 15 8.53 -28.29 -24.68
CA PRO A 15 9.10 -27.06 -25.22
C PRO A 15 8.08 -25.92 -25.32
N GLU A 16 6.81 -26.25 -25.56
CA GLU A 16 5.71 -25.29 -25.60
C GLU A 16 5.42 -24.69 -24.23
N ARG A 17 5.37 -25.52 -23.18
CA ARG A 17 5.23 -25.03 -21.79
C ARG A 17 6.33 -24.04 -21.43
N ASP A 18 7.58 -24.35 -21.79
CA ASP A 18 8.72 -23.51 -21.46
C ASP A 18 8.68 -22.17 -22.21
N ARG A 19 8.22 -22.15 -23.47
CA ARG A 19 7.94 -20.92 -24.21
C ARG A 19 6.87 -20.05 -23.55
N VAL A 20 5.75 -20.66 -23.15
CA VAL A 20 4.65 -19.95 -22.46
C VAL A 20 5.14 -19.39 -21.12
N MET A 21 5.90 -20.16 -20.34
CA MET A 21 6.49 -19.72 -19.08
C MET A 21 7.45 -18.55 -19.26
N ASN A 22 8.27 -18.56 -20.33
CA ASN A 22 9.16 -17.45 -20.63
C ASN A 22 8.39 -16.18 -21.00
N LEU A 23 7.33 -16.29 -21.81
CA LEU A 23 6.48 -15.14 -22.15
C LEU A 23 5.79 -14.54 -20.92
N VAL A 24 5.28 -15.39 -20.02
CA VAL A 24 4.66 -14.93 -18.76
C VAL A 24 5.69 -14.25 -17.87
N ARG A 25 6.88 -14.82 -17.72
CA ARG A 25 7.97 -14.21 -16.93
C ARG A 25 8.41 -12.87 -17.50
N LEU A 26 8.51 -12.75 -18.83
CA LEU A 26 8.81 -11.50 -19.53
C LEU A 26 7.70 -10.46 -19.35
N GLY A 27 6.43 -10.85 -19.46
CA GLY A 27 5.31 -9.96 -19.21
C GLY A 27 5.29 -9.43 -17.76
N LEU A 28 5.54 -10.31 -16.80
CA LEU A 28 5.65 -9.95 -15.38
C LEU A 28 6.84 -9.04 -15.09
N SER A 29 8.01 -9.29 -15.69
CA SER A 29 9.18 -8.42 -15.52
C SER A 29 8.94 -7.05 -16.16
N PHE A 30 8.29 -6.99 -17.32
CA PHE A 30 7.94 -5.73 -17.96
C PHE A 30 6.90 -4.94 -17.17
N GLU A 31 5.89 -5.59 -16.59
CA GLU A 31 4.92 -4.94 -15.69
C GLU A 31 5.61 -4.38 -14.43
N GLN A 32 6.58 -5.12 -13.87
CA GLN A 32 7.39 -4.65 -12.76
C GLN A 32 8.26 -3.45 -13.16
N GLN A 33 8.87 -3.49 -14.36
CA GLN A 33 9.64 -2.36 -14.90
C GLN A 33 8.78 -1.13 -15.18
N GLN A 34 7.55 -1.30 -15.70
CA GLN A 34 6.61 -0.18 -15.87
C GLN A 34 6.18 0.46 -14.55
N ARG A 35 6.31 -0.26 -13.42
CA ARG A 35 6.06 0.27 -12.09
C ARG A 35 7.29 0.95 -11.49
N LEU A 36 8.51 0.66 -11.97
CA LEU A 36 9.73 1.39 -11.61
C LEU A 36 9.63 2.81 -12.18
N GLY A 37 9.52 3.81 -11.31
CA GLY A 37 9.39 5.23 -11.66
C GLY A 37 8.01 5.84 -11.42
N LYS A 38 6.96 5.04 -11.16
CA LYS A 38 5.68 5.61 -10.69
C LYS A 38 5.82 6.03 -9.24
N ARG A 39 5.89 7.35 -9.00
CA ARG A 39 5.90 7.94 -7.66
C ARG A 39 4.73 7.36 -6.85
N PRO A 40 4.94 7.01 -5.56
CA PRO A 40 3.84 6.50 -4.75
C PRO A 40 2.75 7.57 -4.69
N GLY A 41 1.49 7.15 -4.62
CA GLY A 41 0.40 8.10 -4.40
C GLY A 41 0.58 8.80 -3.05
N PHE A 42 0.06 10.03 -2.91
CA PHE A 42 0.22 10.88 -1.72
C PHE A 42 0.09 10.12 -0.38
N LEU A 43 -0.95 9.29 -0.24
CA LEU A 43 -1.17 8.54 0.99
C LEU A 43 -0.08 7.47 1.25
N LYS A 44 0.46 6.83 0.22
CA LYS A 44 1.57 5.86 0.38
C LYS A 44 2.85 6.58 0.84
N ASP A 45 3.14 7.74 0.27
CA ASP A 45 4.28 8.57 0.70
C ASP A 45 4.13 9.04 2.15
N TYR A 46 2.93 9.52 2.51
CA TYR A 46 2.62 9.93 3.87
C TYR A 46 2.76 8.76 4.86
N LEU A 47 2.19 7.60 4.52
CA LEU A 47 2.31 6.40 5.35
C LEU A 47 3.77 5.96 5.50
N LEU A 48 4.59 6.01 4.44
CA LEU A 48 6.02 5.69 4.55
C LEU A 48 6.72 6.59 5.58
N LYS A 49 6.51 7.92 5.51
CA LYS A 49 7.06 8.89 6.48
C LYS A 49 6.55 8.70 7.90
N LEU A 50 5.33 8.18 8.04
CA LEU A 50 4.73 7.90 9.34
C LEU A 50 5.34 6.61 9.92
N LEU A 51 5.48 5.56 9.11
CA LEU A 51 6.08 4.29 9.53
C LEU A 51 7.55 4.40 9.92
N THR A 52 8.32 5.30 9.31
CA THR A 52 9.69 5.60 9.77
C THR A 52 9.73 6.20 11.18
N ARG A 53 8.63 6.83 11.65
CA ARG A 53 8.52 7.38 13.01
C ARG A 53 8.08 6.34 14.05
N ILE A 54 7.23 5.37 13.68
CA ILE A 54 6.71 4.34 14.60
C ILE A 54 7.84 3.44 15.16
N GLY A 55 8.86 3.16 14.35
CA GLY A 55 9.88 2.17 14.68
C GLY A 55 9.34 0.73 14.69
N ASN A 56 10.19 -0.24 15.05
CA ASN A 56 9.81 -1.66 15.09
C ASN A 56 9.22 -2.04 16.47
N PRO A 57 8.21 -2.94 16.53
CA PRO A 57 7.58 -3.65 15.42
C PRO A 57 6.50 -2.85 14.68
N LEU A 58 6.46 -2.98 13.34
CA LEU A 58 5.43 -2.39 12.48
C LEU A 58 4.17 -3.27 12.45
N THR A 59 3.23 -3.00 13.35
CA THR A 59 1.90 -3.63 13.37
C THR A 59 0.82 -2.69 12.84
N PHE A 60 -0.31 -3.26 12.41
CA PHE A 60 -1.43 -2.44 11.92
C PHE A 60 -2.11 -1.65 13.05
N GLU A 61 -2.16 -2.19 14.27
CA GLU A 61 -2.68 -1.47 15.45
C GLU A 61 -1.84 -0.22 15.76
N ARG A 62 -0.50 -0.33 15.77
CA ARG A 62 0.36 0.84 15.97
C ARG A 62 0.19 1.89 14.88
N LEU A 63 -0.05 1.45 13.63
CA LEU A 63 -0.38 2.39 12.57
C LEU A 63 -1.70 3.11 12.86
N LEU A 64 -2.73 2.43 13.36
CA LEU A 64 -4.00 3.06 13.71
C LEU A 64 -3.85 4.07 14.85
N GLU A 65 -3.12 3.71 15.91
CA GLU A 65 -2.82 4.60 17.04
C GLU A 65 -2.13 5.89 16.56
N GLU A 66 -1.13 5.76 15.67
CA GLU A 66 -0.44 6.93 15.13
C GLU A 66 -1.30 7.77 14.19
N LEU A 67 -2.19 7.14 13.42
CA LEU A 67 -3.16 7.87 12.61
C LEU A 67 -4.20 8.61 13.48
N GLU A 68 -4.55 8.06 14.65
CA GLU A 68 -5.39 8.74 15.64
C GLU A 68 -4.68 9.94 16.25
N LEU A 69 -3.41 9.81 16.62
CA LEU A 69 -2.59 10.93 17.10
C LEU A 69 -2.46 12.03 16.03
N GLU A 70 -2.28 11.64 14.77
CA GLU A 70 -2.22 12.57 13.65
C GLU A 70 -3.57 13.28 13.39
N ALA A 71 -4.70 12.59 13.59
CA ALA A 71 -6.03 13.20 13.57
C ALA A 71 -6.19 14.25 14.69
N VAL A 72 -5.75 13.94 15.91
CA VAL A 72 -5.77 14.88 17.04
C VAL A 72 -4.85 16.08 16.77
N ARG A 73 -3.64 15.86 16.23
CA ARG A 73 -2.73 16.95 15.83
C ARG A 73 -3.36 17.87 14.79
N ARG A 74 -4.16 17.33 13.88
CA ARG A 74 -4.90 18.14 12.91
C ARG A 74 -5.97 18.98 13.57
N ASP A 75 -6.70 18.41 14.51
CA ASP A 75 -7.75 19.13 15.24
C ASP A 75 -7.15 20.30 16.03
N MET A 76 -5.99 20.08 16.66
CA MET A 76 -5.28 21.10 17.45
C MET A 76 -4.56 22.17 16.62
N HIS A 77 -3.93 21.80 15.49
CA HIS A 77 -3.04 22.69 14.73
C HIS A 77 -3.55 23.01 13.30
N GLY A 78 -4.76 22.58 12.97
CA GLY A 78 -5.39 22.78 11.68
C GLY A 78 -4.90 21.82 10.59
N SER A 79 -5.45 21.97 9.38
CA SER A 79 -5.23 21.07 8.23
C SER A 79 -3.80 21.05 7.69
N ALA A 80 -2.94 21.99 8.11
CA ALA A 80 -1.54 22.05 7.68
C ALA A 80 -0.65 21.04 8.42
N SER A 81 -1.03 20.61 9.63
CA SER A 81 -0.21 19.73 10.46
C SER A 81 -0.32 18.27 10.03
N SER A 82 -1.52 17.81 9.65
CA SER A 82 -1.75 16.43 9.22
C SER A 82 -2.87 16.31 8.19
N PRO A 83 -2.71 15.43 7.18
CA PRO A 83 -3.78 15.13 6.25
C PRO A 83 -4.89 14.24 6.85
N ILE A 84 -4.66 13.58 7.98
CA ILE A 84 -5.65 12.67 8.59
C ILE A 84 -6.67 13.49 9.37
N GLU A 85 -7.95 13.30 9.09
CA GLU A 85 -9.04 14.01 9.75
C GLU A 85 -9.67 13.19 10.87
N LYS A 86 -9.98 11.91 10.58
CA LYS A 86 -10.67 11.04 11.54
C LYS A 86 -10.31 9.59 11.28
N VAL A 87 -10.10 8.83 12.37
CA VAL A 87 -10.07 7.37 12.35
C VAL A 87 -11.32 6.88 13.07
N ASP A 88 -12.09 6.01 12.41
CA ASP A 88 -13.31 5.43 12.95
C ASP A 88 -13.15 3.91 13.04
N ARG A 89 -12.88 3.41 14.25
CA ARG A 89 -12.66 1.97 14.49
C ARG A 89 -13.95 1.15 14.37
N VAL A 90 -15.09 1.72 14.73
CA VAL A 90 -16.40 1.04 14.69
C VAL A 90 -16.78 0.75 13.24
N TRP A 91 -16.69 1.76 12.38
CA TRP A 91 -17.01 1.62 10.97
C TRP A 91 -15.82 1.15 10.11
N GLN A 92 -14.63 1.04 10.71
CA GLN A 92 -13.38 0.68 10.04
C GLN A 92 -13.03 1.61 8.87
N LEU A 93 -13.17 2.91 9.11
CA LEU A 93 -12.98 3.96 8.10
C LEU A 93 -11.93 4.98 8.56
N ILE A 94 -11.14 5.48 7.62
CA ILE A 94 -10.21 6.57 7.82
C ILE A 94 -10.57 7.68 6.85
N THR A 95 -10.81 8.88 7.39
CA THR A 95 -11.07 10.08 6.62
C THR A 95 -9.79 10.90 6.57
N TYR A 96 -9.36 11.26 5.36
CA TYR A 96 -8.16 12.05 5.14
C TYR A 96 -8.39 13.07 4.02
N HIS A 97 -7.55 14.10 3.98
CA HIS A 97 -7.59 15.11 2.94
C HIS A 97 -6.46 14.88 1.94
N HIS A 98 -6.84 14.61 0.70
CA HIS A 98 -5.93 14.55 -0.43
C HIS A 98 -5.71 15.96 -0.98
N PRO A 99 -4.46 16.39 -1.25
CA PRO A 99 -4.16 17.75 -1.69
C PRO A 99 -4.84 18.15 -3.00
N ARG A 100 -5.13 17.18 -3.88
CA ARG A 100 -5.80 17.42 -5.18
C ARG A 100 -7.27 17.06 -5.20
N ASN A 101 -7.70 16.11 -4.38
CA ASN A 101 -9.02 15.47 -4.51
C ASN A 101 -9.92 15.78 -3.31
N GLY A 102 -9.45 16.61 -2.37
CA GLY A 102 -10.19 16.97 -1.18
C GLY A 102 -10.36 15.81 -0.19
N ARG A 103 -11.45 15.86 0.56
CA ARG A 103 -11.79 14.88 1.60
C ARG A 103 -12.09 13.53 0.98
N GLN A 104 -11.44 12.48 1.48
CA GLN A 104 -11.64 11.11 1.05
C GLN A 104 -11.77 10.18 2.24
N GLN A 105 -12.59 9.15 2.07
CA GLN A 105 -12.80 8.11 3.06
C GLN A 105 -12.27 6.77 2.54
N LEU A 106 -11.50 6.07 3.35
CA LEU A 106 -10.89 4.80 3.01
C LEU A 106 -11.22 3.75 4.06
N THR A 107 -11.45 2.53 3.60
CA THR A 107 -11.64 1.38 4.49
C THR A 107 -10.33 0.89 5.08
N PHE A 108 -10.37 0.28 6.26
CA PHE A 108 -9.21 -0.36 6.88
C PHE A 108 -8.57 -1.41 5.97
N LYS A 109 -9.38 -2.14 5.17
CA LYS A 109 -8.87 -3.06 4.15
C LYS A 109 -7.94 -2.35 3.16
N THR A 110 -8.33 -1.16 2.70
CA THR A 110 -7.54 -0.36 1.77
C THR A 110 -6.25 0.15 2.41
N ILE A 111 -6.34 0.59 3.68
CA ILE A 111 -5.18 1.04 4.45
C ILE A 111 -4.22 -0.13 4.73
N ARG A 112 -4.72 -1.31 5.09
CA ARG A 112 -3.92 -2.54 5.25
C ARG A 112 -3.15 -2.88 3.98
N ASN A 113 -3.79 -2.83 2.82
CA ASN A 113 -3.11 -3.09 1.54
C ASN A 113 -1.98 -2.08 1.30
N LYS A 114 -2.21 -0.79 1.59
CA LYS A 114 -1.18 0.26 1.48
C LYS A 114 -0.07 0.05 2.51
N PHE A 115 -0.41 -0.31 3.74
CA PHE A 115 0.55 -0.62 4.82
C PHE A 115 1.45 -1.80 4.47
N THR A 116 0.89 -2.90 3.93
CA THR A 116 1.68 -4.03 3.44
C THR A 116 2.64 -3.61 2.34
N TRP A 117 2.18 -2.77 1.41
CA TRP A 117 3.06 -2.19 0.40
C TRP A 117 4.17 -1.33 1.03
N CYS A 118 3.84 -0.47 2.00
CA CYS A 118 4.83 0.39 2.66
C CYS A 118 5.89 -0.43 3.40
N LYS A 119 5.51 -1.50 4.13
CA LYS A 119 6.46 -2.40 4.80
C LYS A 119 7.48 -3.02 3.83
N LEU A 120 7.05 -3.38 2.62
CA LEU A 120 7.93 -3.96 1.59
C LEU A 120 8.88 -2.92 0.94
N ASN A 121 8.61 -1.63 1.09
CA ASN A 121 9.38 -0.55 0.48
C ASN A 121 10.07 0.35 1.51
N LEU A 122 9.99 0.04 2.81
CA LEU A 122 10.63 0.84 3.86
C LEU A 122 12.16 0.62 3.91
N ASN A 123 12.63 -0.53 3.41
CA ASN A 123 14.04 -0.95 3.42
C ASN A 123 14.66 -1.00 2.01
N LYS A 124 14.02 -0.37 1.02
CA LYS A 124 14.55 -0.23 -0.34
C LYS A 124 15.02 1.20 -0.56
#